data_AF-X1TJB2-F1
#
_entry.id   AF-X1TJB2-F1
#
_cell.length_a   1.000
_cell.length_b   1.000
_cell.length_c   1.000
_cell.angle_alpha   90.00
_cell.angle_beta   90.00
_cell.angle_gamma   90.00
#
_symmetry.space_group_name_H-M   'P 1'
#
loop_
_entity.id
_entity.type
_entity.pdbx_description
1 polymer ?
#
loop_
_entity_poly.entity_id
_entity_poly.type
_entity_poly.pdbx_seq_one_letter_code
_entity_poly.pdbx_strand_id
1 'polypeptide(L)'
;MVALSVTINLGVLSYFKYAYFFTDLFNQTFRADLEVVNFLALWSNNVSGSHFDASVIFLPVGISFFTFQTISYAVDVYRGKCKPVRNIIDFGFYVSFFPQLVAGPIVRASEFVPQLYAKYSLTREEFGFALWMIMKGLF
;
A
#
# COMPACT_ATOMS: atom_id res chain seq x y z
N MET A 1 -17.01 6.54 -9.63
CA MET A 1 -15.56 6.30 -9.82
C MET A 1 -14.87 5.80 -8.55
N VAL A 2 -15.13 6.35 -7.35
CA VAL A 2 -14.48 5.85 -6.12
C VAL A 2 -14.80 4.41 -5.78
N ALA A 3 -16.06 3.97 -5.90
CA ALA A 3 -16.41 2.58 -5.66
C ALA A 3 -15.55 1.61 -6.50
N LEU A 4 -15.36 1.91 -7.79
CA LEU A 4 -14.47 1.15 -8.68
C LEU A 4 -13.02 1.15 -8.17
N SER A 5 -12.48 2.31 -7.78
CA SER A 5 -11.13 2.42 -7.24
C SER A 5 -10.95 1.59 -5.96
N VAL A 6 -11.93 1.62 -5.06
CA VAL A 6 -11.93 0.82 -3.82
C VAL A 6 -12.01 -0.66 -4.15
N THR A 7 -12.91 -1.08 -5.05
CA THR A 7 -13.05 -2.48 -5.47
C THR A 7 -11.76 -3.01 -6.09
N ILE A 8 -11.09 -2.23 -6.95
CA ILE A 8 -9.81 -2.62 -7.56
C ILE A 8 -8.73 -2.80 -6.48
N ASN A 9 -8.61 -1.84 -5.57
CA ASN A 9 -7.63 -1.89 -4.48
C ASN A 9 -7.87 -3.09 -3.54
N LEU A 10 -9.12 -3.37 -3.18
CA LEU A 10 -9.48 -4.55 -2.40
C LEU A 10 -9.22 -5.85 -3.17
N GLY A 11 -9.44 -5.86 -4.49
CA GLY A 11 -9.10 -6.99 -5.35
C GLY A 11 -7.60 -7.30 -5.35
N VAL A 12 -6.76 -6.26 -5.50
CA VAL A 12 -5.29 -6.39 -5.40
C VAL A 12 -4.88 -6.95 -4.05
N LEU A 13 -5.45 -6.44 -2.95
CA LEU A 13 -5.16 -6.94 -1.61
C LEU A 13 -5.62 -8.39 -1.43
N SER A 14 -6.78 -8.74 -1.95
CA SER A 14 -7.32 -10.09 -1.90
C SER A 14 -6.42 -11.07 -2.65
N TYR A 15 -5.99 -10.72 -3.86
CA TYR A 15 -5.09 -11.54 -4.67
C TYR A 15 -3.71 -11.71 -4.03
N PHE A 16 -3.03 -10.62 -3.66
CA PHE A 16 -1.66 -10.74 -3.17
C PHE A 16 -1.59 -11.30 -1.74
N LYS A 17 -2.46 -10.84 -0.84
CA LYS A 17 -2.36 -11.15 0.60
C LYS A 17 -3.22 -12.32 1.04
N TYR A 18 -4.41 -12.50 0.46
CA TYR A 18 -5.40 -13.45 0.95
C TYR A 18 -5.65 -14.64 0.01
N ALA A 19 -5.00 -14.73 -1.15
CA ALA A 19 -5.19 -15.84 -2.08
C ALA A 19 -4.95 -17.20 -1.41
N TYR A 20 -3.83 -17.37 -0.70
CA TYR A 20 -3.54 -18.61 0.04
C TYR A 20 -4.60 -18.92 1.10
N PHE A 21 -5.01 -17.91 1.88
CA PHE A 21 -6.07 -18.08 2.89
C PHE A 21 -7.40 -18.54 2.27
N PHE A 22 -7.81 -17.94 1.15
CA PHE A 22 -9.07 -18.31 0.49
C PHE A 22 -9.00 -19.70 -0.14
N THR A 23 -7.87 -20.05 -0.75
CA THR A 23 -7.66 -21.39 -1.33
C THR A 23 -7.64 -22.45 -0.23
N ASP A 24 -6.96 -22.21 0.89
CA ASP A 24 -6.96 -23.11 2.04
C ASP A 24 -8.36 -23.28 2.65
N LEU A 25 -9.11 -22.18 2.81
CA LEU A 25 -10.48 -22.21 3.30
C LEU A 25 -11.39 -23.04 2.38
N PHE A 26 -11.24 -22.87 1.07
CA PHE A 26 -12.00 -23.61 0.08
C PHE A 26 -11.64 -25.09 0.09
N ASN A 27 -10.34 -25.42 0.11
CA ASN A 27 -9.85 -26.80 0.16
C ASN A 27 -10.35 -27.53 1.42
N GLN A 28 -10.35 -26.86 2.58
CA GLN A 28 -10.89 -27.44 3.83
C GLN A 28 -12.40 -27.65 3.78
N THR A 29 -13.15 -26.74 3.15
CA THR A 29 -14.62 -26.79 3.10
C THR A 29 -15.10 -27.83 2.08
N PHE A 30 -14.46 -27.90 0.92
CA PHE A 30 -14.91 -28.70 -0.21
C PHE A 30 -14.09 -29.97 -0.44
N ARG A 31 -13.06 -30.23 0.40
CA ARG A 31 -12.09 -31.33 0.23
C ARG A 31 -11.51 -31.36 -1.19
N ALA A 32 -11.13 -30.19 -1.67
CA ALA A 32 -10.51 -30.00 -2.97
C ALA A 32 -8.99 -29.80 -2.79
N ASP A 33 -8.22 -30.13 -3.83
CA ASP A 33 -6.76 -29.94 -3.89
C ASP A 33 -6.43 -28.80 -4.87
N LEU A 34 -6.95 -27.60 -4.61
CA LEU A 34 -6.61 -26.44 -5.43
C LEU A 34 -5.27 -25.88 -4.97
N GLU A 35 -4.33 -25.73 -5.91
CA GLU A 35 -3.09 -25.00 -5.68
C GLU A 35 -3.26 -23.53 -6.06
N VAL A 36 -2.58 -22.64 -5.34
CA VAL A 36 -2.56 -21.22 -5.67
C VAL A 36 -1.70 -21.01 -6.91
N VAL A 37 -2.31 -20.47 -7.96
CA VAL A 37 -1.61 -20.18 -9.21
C VAL A 37 -1.37 -18.68 -9.33
N ASN A 38 -0.13 -18.30 -9.61
CA ASN A 38 0.21 -16.92 -9.91
C ASN A 38 -0.15 -16.59 -11.37
N PHE A 39 -1.38 -16.11 -11.57
CA PHE A 39 -1.89 -15.73 -12.90
C PHE A 39 -1.03 -14.66 -13.59
N LEU A 40 -0.43 -13.74 -12.82
CA LEU A 40 0.48 -12.72 -13.37
C LEU A 40 1.75 -13.35 -13.94
N ALA A 41 2.34 -14.32 -13.23
CA ALA A 41 3.51 -15.05 -13.69
C ALA A 41 3.18 -15.90 -14.92
N LEU A 42 2.03 -16.57 -14.94
CA LEU A 42 1.57 -17.32 -16.13
C LEU A 42 1.39 -16.41 -17.35
N TRP A 43 0.75 -15.25 -17.18
CA TRP A 43 0.57 -14.30 -18.26
C TRP A 43 1.93 -13.76 -18.77
N SER A 44 2.83 -13.41 -17.85
CA SER A 44 4.20 -12.96 -18.19
C SER A 44 4.99 -14.04 -18.94
N ASN A 45 4.91 -15.29 -18.50
CA ASN A 45 5.61 -16.40 -19.15
C ASN A 45 5.08 -16.65 -20.57
N ASN A 46 3.76 -16.56 -20.76
CA ASN A 46 3.13 -16.72 -22.08
C ASN A 46 3.47 -15.58 -23.05
N VAL A 47 3.58 -14.33 -22.56
CA VAL A 47 3.84 -13.16 -23.40
C VAL A 47 5.34 -12.95 -23.66
N SER A 48 6.18 -13.14 -22.65
CA SER A 48 7.61 -12.80 -22.69
C SER A 48 8.52 -14.02 -22.93
N GLY A 49 7.98 -15.24 -22.99
CA GLY A 49 8.78 -16.47 -23.05
C GLY A 49 9.68 -16.68 -21.83
N SER A 50 9.37 -16.00 -20.73
CA SER A 50 10.11 -16.08 -19.47
C SER A 50 9.72 -17.34 -18.69
N HIS A 51 10.63 -17.84 -17.85
CA HIS A 51 10.41 -18.99 -16.98
C HIS A 51 10.33 -18.54 -15.51
N PHE A 52 9.42 -17.63 -15.21
CA PHE A 52 9.16 -17.30 -13.80
C PHE A 52 8.39 -18.42 -13.13
N ASP A 53 8.76 -18.72 -11.89
CA ASP A 53 8.02 -19.68 -11.08
C ASP A 53 6.62 -19.13 -10.78
N ALA A 54 5.60 -19.77 -11.36
CA ALA A 54 4.20 -19.38 -11.22
C ALA A 54 3.50 -20.09 -10.04
N SER A 55 4.22 -20.94 -9.29
CA SER A 55 3.68 -21.65 -8.14
C SER A 55 3.56 -20.76 -6.89
N VAL A 56 4.28 -19.64 -6.85
CA VAL A 56 4.28 -18.73 -5.70
C VAL A 56 3.88 -17.31 -6.12
N ILE A 57 2.96 -16.71 -5.35
CA ILE A 57 2.64 -15.30 -5.45
C ILE A 57 3.65 -14.50 -4.63
N PHE A 58 4.44 -13.66 -5.30
CA PHE A 58 5.34 -12.73 -4.62
C PHE A 58 4.52 -11.68 -3.85
N LEU A 59 4.63 -11.69 -2.53
CA LEU A 59 3.95 -10.73 -1.66
C LEU A 59 4.87 -9.53 -1.37
N PRO A 60 4.55 -8.32 -1.88
CA PRO A 60 5.32 -7.15 -1.54
C PRO A 60 5.06 -6.76 -0.07
N VAL A 61 6.14 -6.54 0.67
CA VAL A 61 6.08 -6.03 2.04
C VAL A 61 5.37 -4.68 2.02
N GLY A 62 4.37 -4.53 2.89
CA GLY A 62 3.60 -3.28 3.01
C GLY A 62 2.40 -3.12 2.06
N ILE A 63 2.03 -4.14 1.26
CA ILE A 63 0.89 -4.06 0.33
C ILE A 63 -0.40 -3.51 0.97
N SER A 64 -0.68 -3.92 2.21
CA SER A 64 -1.85 -3.42 2.95
C SER A 64 -1.81 -1.92 3.19
N PHE A 65 -0.65 -1.37 3.54
CA PHE A 65 -0.50 0.07 3.78
C PHE A 65 -0.72 0.85 2.49
N PHE A 66 -0.07 0.43 1.40
CA PHE A 66 -0.24 1.04 0.08
C PHE A 66 -1.70 1.04 -0.39
N THR A 67 -2.38 -0.11 -0.25
CA THR A 67 -3.79 -0.24 -0.61
C THR A 67 -4.68 0.66 0.24
N PHE A 68 -4.51 0.66 1.57
CA PHE A 68 -5.37 1.47 2.44
C PHE A 68 -5.11 2.97 2.30
N GLN A 69 -3.86 3.40 2.09
CA GLN A 69 -3.55 4.80 1.77
C GLN A 69 -4.18 5.22 0.43
N THR A 70 -4.10 4.37 -0.59
CA THR A 70 -4.70 4.64 -1.91
C THR A 70 -6.22 4.75 -1.82
N ILE A 71 -6.87 3.84 -1.08
CA ILE A 71 -8.31 3.90 -0.79
C ILE A 71 -8.67 5.19 -0.04
N SER A 72 -7.92 5.49 1.03
CA SER A 72 -8.12 6.68 1.85
C SER A 72 -8.03 7.96 1.02
N TYR A 73 -6.99 8.06 0.18
CA TYR A 73 -6.80 9.17 -0.75
C TYR A 73 -7.99 9.32 -1.73
N ALA A 74 -8.41 8.23 -2.38
CA ALA A 74 -9.52 8.27 -3.33
C ALA A 74 -10.83 8.72 -2.66
N VAL A 75 -11.07 8.27 -1.42
CA VAL A 75 -12.26 8.67 -0.64
C VAL A 75 -12.17 10.13 -0.18
N ASP A 76 -11.02 10.58 0.31
CA ASP A 76 -10.83 11.96 0.79
C ASP A 76 -10.93 12.98 -0.34
N VAL A 77 -10.40 12.67 -1.53
CA VAL A 77 -10.55 13.51 -2.72
C VAL A 77 -12.02 13.59 -3.14
N TYR A 78 -12.72 12.46 -3.16
CA TYR A 78 -14.14 12.44 -3.52
C TYR A 78 -15.04 13.15 -2.51
N ARG A 79 -14.71 13.10 -1.22
CA ARG A 79 -15.40 13.84 -0.17
C ARG A 79 -15.00 15.33 -0.10
N GLY A 80 -14.11 15.79 -0.99
CA GLY A 80 -13.63 17.17 -1.01
C GLY A 80 -12.77 17.56 0.19
N LYS A 81 -12.28 16.58 0.98
CA LYS A 81 -11.42 16.83 2.14
C LYS A 81 -9.97 17.12 1.76
N CYS A 82 -9.55 16.64 0.59
CA CYS A 82 -8.22 16.84 0.06
C CYS A 82 -8.30 17.25 -1.42
N LYS A 83 -7.45 18.18 -1.84
CA LYS A 83 -7.27 18.44 -3.27
C LYS A 83 -6.48 17.29 -3.91
N PRO A 84 -6.77 16.91 -5.16
CA PRO A 84 -5.93 15.96 -5.88
C PRO A 84 -4.47 16.42 -5.92
N VAL A 85 -3.54 15.49 -5.76
CA VAL A 85 -2.11 15.77 -5.93
C VAL A 85 -1.81 16.20 -7.37
N ARG A 86 -0.78 17.03 -7.55
CA ARG A 86 -0.50 17.70 -8.82
C ARG A 86 0.14 16.79 -9.86
N ASN A 87 0.86 15.76 -9.42
CA ASN A 87 1.60 14.85 -10.29
C ASN A 87 1.71 13.45 -9.65
N ILE A 88 2.14 12.47 -10.46
CA ILE A 88 2.29 11.08 -10.02
C ILE A 88 3.46 10.85 -9.06
N ILE A 89 4.47 11.74 -9.09
CA ILE A 89 5.65 11.64 -8.22
C ILE A 89 5.25 11.96 -6.78
N ASP A 90 4.47 13.01 -6.57
CA ASP A 90 3.92 13.41 -5.28
C ASP A 90 2.99 12.32 -4.72
N PHE A 91 2.18 11.72 -5.60
CA PHE A 91 1.37 10.55 -5.24
C PHE A 91 2.24 9.38 -4.79
N GLY A 92 3.25 9.04 -5.60
CA GLY A 92 4.20 7.97 -5.32
C GLY A 92 4.95 8.22 -4.01
N PHE A 93 5.32 9.46 -3.71
CA PHE A 93 5.97 9.84 -2.46
C PHE A 93 5.04 9.66 -1.25
N TYR A 94 3.77 10.10 -1.35
CA TYR A 94 2.78 9.87 -0.30
C TYR A 94 2.58 8.39 0.00
N VAL A 95 2.39 7.59 -1.05
CA VAL A 95 2.13 6.15 -0.95
C VAL A 95 3.38 5.38 -0.49
N SER A 96 4.59 5.82 -0.87
CA SER A 96 5.86 5.16 -0.50
C SER A 96 6.60 5.75 0.70
N PHE A 97 5.97 6.62 1.47
CA PHE A 97 6.61 7.27 2.62
C PHE A 97 6.95 6.27 3.74
N PHE A 98 8.23 5.87 3.80
CA PHE A 98 8.74 4.79 4.65
C PHE A 98 8.40 4.88 6.15
N PRO A 99 8.47 6.04 6.82
CA PRO A 99 8.11 6.13 8.23
C PRO A 99 6.70 5.62 8.55
N GLN A 100 5.77 5.79 7.61
CA GLN A 100 4.40 5.29 7.75
C GLN A 100 4.27 3.80 7.38
N LEU A 101 5.13 3.28 6.50
CA LEU A 101 5.11 1.88 6.04
C LEU A 101 5.53 0.87 7.11
N VAL A 102 6.35 1.29 8.09
CA VAL A 102 6.95 0.36 9.07
C VAL A 102 6.23 0.33 10.42
N ALA A 103 5.74 1.47 10.92
CA ALA A 103 5.21 1.52 12.30
C ALA A 103 4.18 2.64 12.58
N GLY A 104 3.71 3.38 11.56
CA GLY A 104 2.80 4.51 11.76
C GLY A 104 1.32 4.14 11.64
N PRO A 105 0.39 4.86 12.32
CA PRO A 105 -1.01 4.85 11.93
C PRO A 105 -1.15 5.32 10.47
N ILE A 106 -2.16 4.83 9.76
CA ILE A 106 -2.41 5.21 8.35
C ILE A 106 -2.68 6.72 8.29
N VAL A 107 -1.71 7.50 7.83
CA VAL A 107 -1.84 8.96 7.71
C VAL A 107 -2.73 9.30 6.54
N ARG A 108 -3.69 10.20 6.79
CA ARG A 108 -4.62 10.64 5.75
C ARG A 108 -3.95 11.58 4.77
N ALA A 109 -4.30 11.44 3.50
CA ALA A 109 -3.81 12.32 2.46
C ALA A 109 -4.15 13.80 2.74
N SER A 110 -5.31 14.07 3.34
CA SER A 110 -5.72 15.43 3.72
C SER A 110 -4.73 16.13 4.67
N GLU A 111 -4.00 15.38 5.48
CA GLU A 111 -3.01 15.90 6.42
C GLU A 111 -1.60 15.94 5.81
N PHE A 112 -1.24 14.91 5.03
CA PHE A 112 0.10 14.77 4.46
C PHE A 112 0.33 15.64 3.21
N VAL A 113 -0.62 15.64 2.27
CA VAL A 113 -0.46 16.31 0.97
C VAL A 113 -0.20 17.82 1.12
N PRO A 114 -0.88 18.57 2.02
CA PRO A 114 -0.56 19.98 2.23
C PRO A 114 0.87 20.21 2.72
N GLN A 115 1.42 19.30 3.54
CA GLN A 115 2.78 19.41 4.07
C GLN A 115 3.83 19.25 2.98
N LEU A 116 3.56 18.44 1.95
CA LEU A 116 4.46 18.26 0.80
C LEU A 116 4.72 19.57 0.03
N TYR A 117 3.73 20.47 0.02
CA TYR A 117 3.82 21.76 -0.67
C TYR A 117 4.09 22.95 0.25
N ALA A 118 4.14 22.73 1.56
CA ALA A 118 4.48 23.77 2.52
C ALA A 118 5.98 24.11 2.43
N LYS A 119 6.33 25.37 2.73
CA LYS A 119 7.75 25.73 2.83
C LYS A 119 8.35 25.01 4.03
N TYR A 120 9.53 24.43 3.83
CA TYR A 120 10.28 23.82 4.91
C TYR A 120 10.59 24.85 6.01
N SER A 121 10.18 24.53 7.24
CA SER A 121 10.51 25.27 8.45
C SER A 121 10.85 24.27 9.54
N LEU A 122 12.03 24.40 10.14
CA LEU A 122 12.44 23.61 11.29
C LEU A 122 13.03 24.55 12.34
N THR A 123 12.36 24.64 13.48
CA THR A 123 12.84 25.42 14.62
C THR A 123 13.87 24.65 15.43
N ARG A 124 14.66 25.36 16.23
CA ARG A 124 15.67 24.75 17.11
C ARG A 124 15.02 23.83 18.16
N GLU A 125 13.82 24.17 18.60
CA GLU A 125 13.03 23.40 19.57
C GLU A 125 12.55 22.08 18.95
N GLU A 126 11.95 22.12 17.75
CA GLU A 126 11.53 20.92 17.02
C GLU A 126 12.71 19.98 16.71
N PHE A 127 13.86 20.54 16.33
CA PHE A 127 15.07 19.76 16.10
C PHE A 127 15.58 19.06 17.38
N GLY A 128 15.59 19.79 18.50
CA GLY A 128 15.96 19.22 19.80
C GLY A 128 15.00 18.11 20.24
N PHE A 129 13.69 18.31 20.02
CA PHE A 129 12.67 17.31 20.32
C PHE A 129 12.81 16.06 19.44
N ALA A 130 13.06 16.24 18.13
CA ALA A 130 13.28 15.14 17.20
C ALA A 130 14.52 14.30 17.59
N LEU A 131 15.63 14.96 17.95
CA LEU A 131 16.82 14.28 18.46
C LEU A 131 16.53 13.52 19.75
N TRP A 132 15.80 14.13 20.68
CA TRP A 132 15.42 13.47 21.93
C TRP A 132 14.56 12.21 21.69
N MET A 133 13.60 12.27 20.76
CA MET A 133 12.79 11.11 20.37
C MET A 133 13.64 9.99 19.75
N ILE A 134 14.59 10.33 18.87
CA ILE A 134 15.50 9.34 18.25
C ILE A 134 16.37 8.69 19.33
N MET A 135 16.95 9.49 20.23
CA MET A 135 17.78 8.97 21.32
C MET A 135 16.97 8.07 22.26
N LYS A 136 15.72 8.44 22.59
CA LYS A 136 14.82 7.59 23.38
C LYS A 136 14.35 6.32 22.69
N GLY A 137 14.30 6.29 21.35
CA GLY A 137 13.95 5.09 20.60
C GLY A 137 15.13 4.13 20.42
N LEU A 138 16.36 4.62 20.59
CA LEU A 138 17.60 3.86 20.43
C LEU A 138 17.98 3.06 21.70
N PHE A 139 17.58 3.53 22.87
CA PHE A 139 17.88 2.94 24.19
C PHE A 139 16.59 2.59 24.94
#